data_AF-A0A849BXJ1-F1
#
_entry.id   AF-A0A849BXJ1-F1
#
_cell.length_a   1.000
_cell.length_b   1.000
_cell.length_c   1.000
_cell.angle_alpha   90.00
_cell.angle_beta   90.00
_cell.angle_gamma   90.00
#
_symmetry.space_group_name_H-M   'P 1'
#
loop_
_entity.id
_entity.type
_entity.pdbx_description
1 polymer ?
#
loop_
_entity_poly.entity_id
_entity_poly.type
_entity_poly.pdbx_seq_one_letter_code
_entity_poly.pdbx_strand_id
1 'polypeptide(L)'
;MGYDAEDFIHVDPERTRGLVTTLNSAADTLAGIRADDQALESAITMSSLLPGTAVNSACLSGATTATNALQAATEQVRVLAVRTDNGLATVLAQEAETAGKFTQLGQEQR
;
A
#
# COMPACT_ATOMS: atom_id res chain seq x y z
N MET A 1 -9.07 29.04 -26.24
CA MET A 1 -8.32 28.48 -25.10
C MET A 1 -8.02 27.05 -25.48
N GLY A 2 -6.77 26.77 -25.87
CA GLY A 2 -6.36 25.43 -26.27
C GLY A 2 -6.20 24.60 -25.01
N TYR A 3 -6.97 23.51 -24.90
CA TYR A 3 -6.70 22.47 -23.93
C TYR A 3 -5.61 21.59 -24.55
N ASP A 4 -4.38 21.69 -24.05
CA ASP A 4 -3.31 20.79 -24.49
C ASP A 4 -3.60 19.38 -23.97
N ALA A 5 -3.38 18.37 -24.80
CA ALA A 5 -3.64 16.97 -24.47
C ALA A 5 -2.84 16.47 -23.25
N GLU A 6 -1.83 17.23 -22.81
CA GLU A 6 -1.06 16.95 -21.58
C GLU A 6 -1.83 17.29 -20.28
N ASP A 7 -2.93 18.05 -20.35
CA ASP A 7 -3.81 18.30 -19.19
C ASP A 7 -4.74 17.12 -18.88
N PHE A 8 -4.81 16.11 -19.75
CA PHE A 8 -5.58 14.89 -19.52
C PHE A 8 -4.68 13.79 -18.96
N ILE A 9 -4.68 13.64 -17.63
CA ILE A 9 -4.10 12.47 -16.97
C ILE A 9 -4.96 11.26 -17.35
N HIS A 10 -4.51 10.48 -18.33
CA HIS A 10 -5.12 9.19 -18.63
C HIS A 10 -4.63 8.15 -17.62
N VAL A 11 -5.54 7.68 -16.77
CA VAL A 11 -5.26 6.60 -15.81
C VAL A 11 -5.75 5.29 -16.39
N ASP A 12 -4.83 4.37 -16.65
CA ASP A 12 -5.18 2.99 -17.02
C ASP A 12 -5.75 2.26 -15.79
N PRO A 13 -7.05 1.94 -15.77
CA PRO A 13 -7.71 1.36 -14.61
C PRO A 13 -7.25 -0.07 -14.33
N GLU A 14 -6.91 -0.85 -15.36
CA GLU A 14 -6.46 -2.23 -15.18
C GLU A 14 -5.07 -2.25 -14.56
N ARG A 15 -4.16 -1.42 -15.09
CA ARG A 15 -2.81 -1.30 -14.56
C ARG A 15 -2.80 -0.75 -13.14
N THR A 16 -3.69 0.19 -12.84
CA THR A 16 -3.82 0.76 -11.49
C THR A 16 -4.36 -0.25 -10.49
N ARG A 17 -5.38 -1.05 -10.87
CA ARG A 17 -5.85 -2.18 -10.03
C ARG A 17 -4.75 -3.20 -9.79
N GLY A 18 -3.98 -3.55 -10.82
CA GLY A 18 -2.83 -4.45 -10.68
C GLY A 18 -1.78 -3.92 -9.71
N LEU A 19 -1.53 -2.61 -9.73
CA LEU A 19 -0.63 -1.95 -8.76
C LEU A 19 -1.18 -2.04 -7.33
N VAL A 20 -2.46 -1.77 -7.11
CA VAL A 20 -3.11 -1.90 -5.79
C VAL A 20 -2.99 -3.34 -5.26
N THR A 21 -3.26 -4.34 -6.09
CA THR A 21 -3.07 -5.76 -5.73
C THR A 21 -1.63 -6.07 -5.35
N THR A 22 -0.66 -5.56 -6.11
CA THR A 22 0.76 -5.75 -5.84
C THR A 22 1.17 -5.10 -4.51
N LEU A 23 0.72 -3.88 -4.23
CA LEU A 23 0.99 -3.18 -2.98
C LEU A 23 0.40 -3.92 -1.78
N ASN A 24 -0.84 -4.39 -1.87
CA ASN A 24 -1.45 -5.19 -0.80
C ASN A 24 -0.68 -6.50 -0.57
N SER A 25 -0.29 -7.19 -1.63
CA SER A 25 0.51 -8.42 -1.53
C SER A 25 1.88 -8.17 -0.88
N ALA A 26 2.52 -7.04 -1.21
CA ALA A 26 3.78 -6.63 -0.59
C ALA A 26 3.61 -6.32 0.91
N ALA A 27 2.53 -5.63 1.29
CA ALA A 27 2.21 -5.38 2.69
C ALA A 27 1.96 -6.68 3.47
N ASP A 28 1.25 -7.64 2.89
CA ASP A 28 1.00 -8.93 3.51
C ASP A 28 2.27 -9.77 3.64
N THR A 29 3.19 -9.68 2.66
CA THR A 29 4.51 -10.30 2.74
C THR A 29 5.34 -9.70 3.89
N LEU A 30 5.35 -8.37 4.04
CA LEU A 30 6.04 -7.71 5.15
C LEU A 30 5.45 -8.08 6.51
N ALA A 31 4.12 -8.21 6.59
CA ALA A 31 3.44 -8.68 7.79
C ALA A 31 3.80 -10.14 8.13
N GLY A 32 3.92 -11.00 7.11
CA GLY A 32 4.40 -12.38 7.26
C GLY A 32 5.82 -12.47 7.80
N ILE A 33 6.76 -11.72 7.21
CA ILE A 33 8.16 -11.66 7.70
C ILE A 33 8.21 -11.25 9.17
N ARG A 34 7.42 -10.24 9.56
CA ARG A 34 7.33 -9.82 10.96
C ARG A 34 6.82 -10.93 11.88
N ALA A 35 5.79 -11.68 11.46
CA ALA A 35 5.24 -12.77 12.26
C ALA A 35 6.28 -13.90 12.45
N ASP A 36 7.06 -14.19 11.41
CA ASP A 36 8.16 -15.15 11.47
C ASP A 36 9.27 -14.69 12.41
N ASP A 37 9.66 -13.40 12.36
CA ASP A 37 10.64 -12.81 13.27
C ASP A 37 10.19 -12.88 14.74
N GLN A 38 8.90 -12.61 15.02
CA GLN A 38 8.34 -12.73 16.38
C GLN A 38 8.30 -14.18 16.88
N ALA A 39 8.00 -15.13 15.98
CA ALA A 39 8.07 -16.56 16.29
C ALA A 39 9.51 -17.00 16.58
N LEU A 40 10.48 -16.49 15.82
CA LEU A 40 11.91 -16.75 16.02
C LEU A 40 12.41 -16.13 17.33
N GLU A 41 12.02 -14.90 17.67
CA GLU A 41 12.35 -14.26 18.95
C GLU A 41 11.83 -15.08 20.14
N SER A 42 10.62 -15.63 20.02
CA SER A 42 10.03 -16.54 21.02
C SER A 42 10.84 -17.85 21.16
N ALA A 43 11.40 -18.36 20.06
CA ALA A 43 12.27 -19.53 20.08
C ALA A 43 13.68 -19.23 20.62
N ILE A 44 14.24 -18.05 20.31
CA ILE A 44 15.57 -17.62 20.77
C ILE A 44 15.54 -17.28 22.26
N THR A 45 14.48 -16.66 22.76
CA THR A 45 14.28 -16.42 24.21
C THR A 45 14.15 -17.72 24.99
N MET A 46 13.61 -18.79 24.39
CA MET A 46 13.63 -20.15 24.94
C MET A 46 15.03 -20.79 24.89
N SER A 47 15.84 -20.44 23.88
CA SER A 47 17.21 -20.92 23.69
C SER A 47 18.24 -20.00 24.36
N SER A 48 18.19 -19.90 25.70
CA SER A 48 19.25 -19.39 26.60
C SER A 48 20.37 -18.55 25.96
N LEU A 49 20.05 -17.37 25.44
CA LEU A 49 21.05 -16.30 25.37
C LEU A 49 21.36 -15.93 26.82
N LEU A 50 22.63 -15.96 27.22
CA LEU A 50 23.09 -15.61 28.57
C LEU A 50 22.42 -14.30 29.04
N PRO A 51 21.44 -14.38 29.97
CA PRO A 51 20.70 -13.20 30.41
C PRO A 51 21.67 -12.17 30.98
N GLY A 52 21.48 -10.90 30.63
CA GLY A 52 22.30 -9.79 31.15
C GLY A 52 23.61 -9.53 30.40
N THR A 53 23.91 -10.23 29.31
CA THR A 53 25.04 -9.88 28.44
C THR A 53 24.71 -8.70 27.52
N ALA A 54 25.73 -7.92 27.15
CA ALA A 54 25.59 -6.83 26.16
C ALA A 54 25.12 -7.34 24.78
N VAL A 55 25.41 -8.60 24.45
CA VAL A 55 24.91 -9.26 23.23
C VAL A 55 23.41 -9.48 23.30
N ASN A 56 22.89 -9.95 24.45
CA ASN A 56 21.47 -10.15 24.65
C ASN A 56 20.69 -8.82 24.58
N SER A 57 21.19 -7.75 25.20
CA SER A 57 20.54 -6.44 25.13
C SER A 57 20.57 -5.84 23.72
N ALA A 58 21.68 -5.97 22.98
CA ALA A 58 21.78 -5.53 21.59
C ALA A 58 20.83 -6.32 20.67
N CYS A 59 20.70 -7.63 20.88
CA CYS A 59 19.77 -8.47 20.14
C CYS A 59 18.32 -8.05 20.35
N LEU A 60 17.88 -7.89 21.61
CA LEU A 60 16.50 -7.49 21.94
C LEU A 60 16.17 -6.09 21.41
N SER A 61 17.10 -5.14 21.56
CA SER A 61 16.93 -3.78 21.03
C SER A 61 16.86 -3.76 19.50
N GLY A 62 17.72 -4.55 18.83
CA GLY A 62 17.71 -4.73 17.39
C GLY A 62 16.41 -5.34 16.88
N ALA A 63 15.94 -6.43 17.50
CA ALA A 63 14.69 -7.11 17.16
C ALA A 63 13.46 -6.18 17.32
N THR A 64 13.42 -5.40 18.42
CA THR A 64 12.37 -4.40 18.63
C THR A 64 12.39 -3.32 17.54
N THR A 65 13.58 -2.84 17.18
CA THR A 65 13.75 -1.81 16.14
C THR A 65 13.32 -2.33 14.77
N ALA A 66 13.73 -3.54 14.41
CA ALA A 66 13.33 -4.19 13.17
C ALA A 66 11.81 -4.40 13.10
N THR A 67 11.20 -4.89 14.20
CA THR A 67 9.75 -5.07 14.30
C THR A 67 9.00 -3.76 14.05
N ASN A 68 9.45 -2.66 14.67
CA ASN A 68 8.83 -1.35 14.50
C ASN A 68 9.00 -0.82 13.07
N ALA A 69 10.16 -1.03 12.45
CA ALA A 69 10.42 -0.62 11.06
C ALA A 69 9.53 -1.41 10.07
N LEU A 70 9.39 -2.73 10.25
CA LEU A 70 8.51 -3.57 9.44
C LEU A 70 7.03 -3.16 9.60
N GLN A 71 6.60 -2.84 10.82
CA GLN A 71 5.25 -2.32 11.06
C GLN A 71 5.02 -1.01 10.32
N ALA A 72 5.95 -0.05 10.43
CA ALA A 72 5.84 1.24 9.75
C ALA A 72 5.82 1.09 8.23
N ALA A 73 6.68 0.22 7.67
CA ALA A 73 6.72 -0.05 6.24
C ALA A 73 5.40 -0.69 5.75
N THR A 74 4.87 -1.66 6.48
CA THR A 74 3.59 -2.31 6.15
C THR A 74 2.45 -1.29 6.11
N GLU A 75 2.38 -0.41 7.10
CA GLU A 75 1.36 0.65 7.16
C GLU A 75 1.48 1.63 5.98
N GLN A 76 2.70 2.08 5.67
CA GLN A 76 2.94 2.98 4.55
C GLN A 76 2.53 2.39 3.21
N VAL A 77 2.82 1.10 2.98
CA VAL A 77 2.42 0.40 1.76
C VAL A 77 0.89 0.28 1.66
N ARG A 78 0.21 -0.01 2.77
CA ARG A 78 -1.27 -0.06 2.81
C ARG A 78 -1.89 1.31 2.54
N VAL A 79 -1.36 2.37 3.16
CA VAL A 79 -1.80 3.74 2.91
C VAL A 79 -1.62 4.13 1.45
N LEU A 80 -0.50 3.73 0.83
CA LEU A 80 -0.26 3.96 -0.59
C LEU A 80 -1.30 3.22 -1.45
N ALA A 81 -1.56 1.95 -1.17
CA ALA A 81 -2.57 1.16 -1.88
C ALA A 81 -3.96 1.82 -1.82
N VAL A 82 -4.39 2.27 -0.62
CA VAL A 82 -5.67 2.96 -0.42
C VAL A 82 -5.72 4.29 -1.19
N ARG A 83 -4.64 5.08 -1.17
CA ARG A 83 -4.58 6.34 -1.91
C ARG A 83 -4.66 6.13 -3.42
N THR A 84 -3.98 5.10 -3.93
CA THR A 84 -4.03 4.73 -5.34
C THR A 84 -5.44 4.28 -5.75
N ASP A 85 -6.10 3.47 -4.93
CA ASP A 85 -7.47 3.01 -5.18
C ASP A 85 -8.49 4.17 -5.16
N ASN A 86 -8.39 5.07 -4.17
CA ASN A 86 -9.23 6.27 -4.10
C ASN A 86 -9.03 7.22 -5.30
N GLY A 87 -7.79 7.36 -5.76
CA GLY A 87 -7.47 8.13 -6.96
C GLY A 87 -8.14 7.54 -8.19
N LEU A 88 -8.06 6.21 -8.36
CA LEU A 88 -8.74 5.51 -9.44
C LEU A 88 -10.26 5.69 -9.38
N ALA A 89 -10.87 5.52 -8.21
CA ALA A 89 -12.31 5.69 -8.03
C ALA A 89 -12.77 7.11 -8.40
N THR A 90 -11.97 8.12 -8.09
CA THR A 90 -12.25 9.52 -8.42
C THR A 90 -12.22 9.75 -9.93
N VAL A 91 -11.21 9.21 -10.63
CA VAL A 91 -11.11 9.33 -12.10
C VAL A 91 -12.28 8.63 -12.78
N LEU A 92 -12.62 7.41 -12.36
CA LEU A 92 -13.76 6.68 -12.93
C LEU A 92 -15.10 7.41 -12.70
N ALA A 93 -15.28 8.07 -11.55
CA ALA A 93 -16.45 8.88 -11.28
C ALA A 93 -16.53 10.13 -12.20
N GLN A 94 -15.39 10.79 -12.45
CA GLN A 94 -15.31 11.93 -13.37
C GLN A 94 -15.60 11.52 -14.82
N GLU A 95 -15.09 10.36 -15.25
CA GLU A 95 -15.39 9.79 -16.57
C GLU A 95 -16.88 9.47 -16.73
N ALA A 96 -17.50 8.86 -15.72
CA ALA A 96 -18.93 8.56 -15.73
C ALA A 96 -19.80 9.83 -15.79
N GLU A 97 -19.46 10.87 -15.03
CA GLU A 97 -20.16 12.16 -15.06
C GLU A 97 -20.05 12.81 -16.45
N THR A 98 -18.85 12.78 -17.04
CA THR A 98 -18.59 13.34 -18.37
C THR A 98 -19.37 12.59 -19.45
N ALA A 99 -19.38 11.26 -19.41
CA ALA A 99 -20.16 10.43 -20.33
C ALA A 99 -21.67 10.69 -20.22
N GLY A 100 -22.18 10.91 -19.00
CA GLY A 100 -23.58 11.29 -18.75
C GLY A 100 -23.97 12.60 -19.44
N LYS A 101 -23.11 13.63 -19.35
CA LYS A 101 -23.34 14.94 -20.00
C LYS A 101 -23.39 14.83 -21.53
N PHE A 102 -22.50 14.04 -22.13
CA PHE A 102 -22.53 13.80 -23.58
C PHE A 102 -23.80 13.08 -24.03
N THR A 103 -24.28 12.12 -23.24
CA THR A 103 -25.52 11.38 -23.52
C THR A 103 -26.73 12.31 -23.49
N GLN A 104 -26.78 13.25 -22.54
CA GLN A 104 -27.87 14.20 -22.37
C GLN A 104 -27.92 15.24 -23.52
N LEU A 105 -26.77 15.77 -23.93
CA LEU A 105 -26.67 16.69 -25.08
C LEU A 105 -27.09 16.05 -26.41
N GLY A 106 -26.84 14.73 -26.56
CA GLY A 106 -27.27 13.97 -27.74
C GLY A 106 -28.79 13.73 -27.81
N GLN A 107 -29.50 13.83 -26.68
CA GLN A 107 -30.95 13.69 -26.61
C GLN A 107 -31.69 15.04 -26.82
N GLU A 108 -31.09 16.16 -26.44
CA GLU A 108 -31.69 17.50 -26.64
C GLU A 108 -31.57 18.02 -28.10
N GLN A 109 -30.75 17.37 -28.95
CA GLN A 109 -30.60 17.71 -30.37
C GLN A 109 -31.51 16.89 -31.31
N ARG A 110 -32.48 16.16 -30.78
CA ARG A 110 -33.52 15.43 -31.55
C ARG A 110 -34.91 15.95 -31.20
#